data_AF-A0A2A3GA52-F1
#
_entry.id   AF-A0A2A3GA52-F1
#
_cell.length_a   1.000
_cell.length_b   1.000
_cell.length_c   1.000
_cell.angle_alpha   90.00
_cell.angle_beta   90.00
_cell.angle_gamma   90.00
#
_symmetry.space_group_name_H-M   'P 1'
#
loop_
_entity.id
_entity.type
_entity.pdbx_description
1 polymer ?
#
loop_
_entity_poly.entity_id
_entity_poly.type
_entity_poly.pdbx_seq_one_letter_code
_entity_poly.pdbx_strand_id
1 'polypeptide(L)' 'MIIGDAAHGMSPAAGQGASLAIDDALTTAAVLDPRTPASKYSSAISRRRTVADEARSAPARRPQN' A
#
# COMPACT_ATOMS: atom_id res chain seq x y z
N MET A 1 4.99 -2.65 11.34
CA MET A 1 4.46 -2.42 9.98
C MET A 1 5.09 -1.13 9.46
N ILE A 2 5.59 -1.11 8.23
CA ILE A 2 6.08 0.10 7.56
C ILE A 2 5.07 0.41 6.44
N ILE A 3 4.68 1.68 6.28
CA ILE A 3 3.62 2.13 5.35
C ILE A 3 4.08 3.33 4.51
N GLY A 4 3.36 3.63 3.43
CA GLY A 4 3.59 4.82 2.60
C GLY A 4 4.96 4.79 1.90
N ASP A 5 5.56 5.96 1.68
CA ASP A 5 6.85 6.06 0.95
C ASP A 5 7.98 5.27 1.60
N ALA A 6 7.95 5.09 2.93
CA ALA A 6 8.90 4.26 3.65
C ALA A 6 8.77 2.76 3.30
N ALA A 7 7.60 2.32 2.82
CA ALA A 7 7.35 0.96 2.40
C ALA A 7 7.57 0.74 0.90
N HIS A 8 7.22 1.70 0.06
CA HIS A 8 7.12 1.47 -1.39
C HIS A 8 7.53 2.62 -2.30
N GLY A 9 8.11 3.70 -1.79
CA GLY A 9 8.67 4.87 -2.50
C GLY A 9 8.35 4.94 -4.00
N MET A 10 7.36 5.76 -4.37
CA MET A 10 6.77 5.80 -5.70
C MET A 10 7.29 6.96 -6.55
N SER A 11 7.34 6.77 -7.88
CA SER A 11 7.58 7.88 -8.82
C SER A 11 6.46 8.93 -8.70
N PRO A 12 6.77 10.23 -8.50
CA PRO A 12 5.75 11.29 -8.44
C PRO A 12 4.86 11.34 -9.68
N ALA A 13 5.41 10.98 -10.85
CA ALA A 13 4.68 10.96 -12.12
C ALA A 13 3.54 9.92 -12.16
N ALA A 14 3.57 8.91 -11.28
CA ALA A 14 2.49 7.94 -11.15
C ALA A 14 1.30 8.48 -10.33
N GLY A 15 1.52 9.48 -9.46
CA GLY A 15 0.46 10.12 -8.66
C GLY A 15 -0.29 9.19 -7.67
N GLN A 16 0.15 7.94 -7.49
CA GLN A 16 -0.55 6.94 -6.67
C GLN A 16 -0.05 6.85 -5.22
N GLY A 17 1.08 7.49 -4.88
CA GLY A 17 1.72 7.34 -3.56
C GLY A 17 0.80 7.72 -2.39
N ALA A 18 0.04 8.82 -2.52
CA ALA A 18 -0.89 9.27 -1.48
C ALA A 18 -2.07 8.29 -1.28
N SER A 19 -2.68 7.80 -2.37
CA SER A 19 -3.78 6.84 -2.29
C SER A 19 -3.34 5.51 -1.66
N LEU A 20 -2.13 5.04 -2.00
CA LEU A 20 -1.55 3.84 -1.39
C LEU A 20 -1.30 4.04 0.10
N ALA A 21 -0.78 5.20 0.51
CA ALA A 21 -0.55 5.50 1.93
C ALA A 21 -1.85 5.57 2.75
N ILE A 22 -2.94 6.12 2.19
CA ILE A 22 -4.26 6.15 2.84
C ILE A 22 -4.80 4.74 3.02
N ASP A 23 -4.71 3.93 1.97
CA ASP A 23 -5.18 2.55 2.00
C ASP A 23 -4.37 1.72 3.02
N ASP A 24 -3.04 1.92 3.08
CA ASP A 24 -2.16 1.32 4.08
C ASP A 24 -2.63 1.64 5.51
N ALA A 25 -2.97 2.90 5.78
CA ALA A 25 -3.45 3.33 7.09
C ALA A 25 -4.78 2.66 7.48
N LEU A 26 -5.74 2.60 6.55
CA LEU A 26 -7.04 1.93 6.76
C LEU A 26 -6.88 0.43 7.06
N THR A 27 -6.03 -0.26 6.30
CA THR A 27 -5.77 -1.68 6.55
C THR A 27 -5.05 -1.90 7.86
N THR A 28 -4.08 -1.04 8.19
CA THR A 28 -3.35 -1.09 9.47
C THR A 28 -4.30 -0.92 10.64
N ALA A 29 -5.23 0.04 10.57
CA ALA A 29 -6.24 0.27 11.60
C ALA A 29 -7.18 -0.93 11.76
N ALA A 30 -7.61 -1.54 10.65
CA ALA A 30 -8.50 -2.71 10.69
C ALA A 30 -7.85 -3.94 11.34
N VAL A 31 -6.54 -4.11 11.16
CA VAL A 31 -5.83 -5.23 11.79
C VAL A 31 -5.43 -4.95 13.24
N LEU A 32 -5.19 -3.69 13.62
CA LEU A 32 -4.88 -3.26 15.00
C LEU A 32 -6.04 -3.37 16.00
N ASP A 33 -7.25 -3.70 15.55
CA ASP A 33 -8.34 -3.99 16.49
C ASP A 33 -7.96 -5.19 17.39
N PRO A 34 -8.06 -5.08 18.73
CA PRO A 34 -7.71 -6.15 19.66
C PRO A 34 -8.47 -7.47 19.44
N ARG A 35 -9.60 -7.42 18.75
CA ARG A 35 -10.44 -8.59 18.42
C ARG A 35 -10.00 -9.27 17.12
N THR A 36 -9.08 -8.66 16.36
CA THR A 36 -8.58 -9.22 15.11
C THR A 36 -7.55 -10.32 15.37
N PRO A 37 -7.72 -11.55 14.82
CA PRO A 37 -6.73 -12.60 14.95
C PRO A 37 -5.37 -12.23 14.35
N ALA A 38 -4.28 -12.62 15.01
CA ALA A 38 -2.91 -12.35 14.54
C ALA A 38 -2.61 -12.90 13.13
N SER A 39 -3.30 -13.95 12.69
CA SER A 39 -3.17 -14.47 11.31
C SER A 39 -3.64 -13.47 10.25
N LYS A 40 -4.63 -12.62 10.58
CA LYS A 40 -5.12 -11.56 9.68
C LYS A 40 -4.06 -10.47 9.45
N TYR A 41 -3.28 -10.16 10.48
CA TYR A 41 -2.13 -9.26 10.38
C TYR A 41 -1.12 -9.70 9.33
N SER A 42 -0.63 -10.94 9.42
CA SER A 42 0.38 -11.45 8.50
C SER A 42 -0.15 -11.49 7.06
N SER A 43 -1.41 -11.88 6.87
CA SER A 43 -2.03 -11.88 5.54
C SER A 43 -2.20 -10.48 4.94
N ALA A 44 -2.54 -9.48 5.78
CA ALA A 44 -2.67 -8.10 5.35
C ALA A 44 -1.33 -7.49 4.94
N ILE A 45 -0.26 -7.77 5.70
CA ILE A 45 1.10 -7.30 5.39
C ILE A 45 1.59 -7.90 4.07
N SER A 46 1.41 -9.22 3.86
CA SER A 46 1.83 -9.86 2.61
C SER A 46 1.09 -9.30 1.40
N ARG A 47 -0.24 -9.15 1.49
CA ARG A 47 -1.06 -8.59 0.39
C ARG A 47 -0.67 -7.15 0.05
N ARG A 48 -0.40 -6.34 1.09
CA ARG A 48 0.03 -4.95 0.94
C ARG A 48 1.34 -4.83 0.15
N ARG A 49 2.31 -5.68 0.46
CA ARG A 49 3.61 -5.68 -0.22
C ARG A 49 3.44 -6.00 -1.71
N THR A 50 2.65 -7.01 -2.06
CA THR A 50 2.37 -7.36 -3.46
C THR A 50 1.73 -6.20 -4.23
N VAL A 51 0.68 -5.58 -3.68
CA VAL A 51 -0.02 -4.46 -4.35
C VAL A 51 0.90 -3.26 -4.54
N ALA A 52 1.75 -2.97 -3.56
CA ALA A 52 2.67 -1.86 -3.62
C ALA A 52 3.79 -2.09 -4.66
N ASP A 53 4.33 -3.31 -4.74
CA ASP A 53 5.32 -3.70 -5.74
C ASP A 53 4.74 -3.66 -7.17
N GLU A 54 3.49 -4.09 -7.34
CA GLU A 54 2.76 -3.98 -8.60
C GLU A 54 2.54 -2.51 -9.00
N ALA A 55 2.10 -1.67 -8.07
CA ALA A 55 1.89 -0.25 -8.33
C ALA A 55 3.20 0.47 -8.71
N ARG A 56 4.32 0.09 -8.08
CA ARG A 56 5.67 0.60 -8.42
C ARG A 56 6.12 0.19 -9.80
N SER A 57 5.82 -1.04 -10.20
CA SER A 57 6.24 -1.60 -11.49
C SER A 57 5.35 -1.16 -12.65
N ALA A 58 4.18 -0.57 -12.35
CA ALA A 58 3.25 -0.09 -13.36
C ALA A 58 3.83 1.11 -14.13
N PRO A 59 3.73 1.12 -15.48
CA PRO A 59 4.23 2.23 -16.28
C PRO A 59 3.46 3.53 -15.97
N ALA A 60 4.17 4.65 -15.90
CA ALA A 60 3.57 5.96 -15.70
C ALA A 60 2.51 6.22 -16.77
N ARG A 61 1.29 6.58 -16.36
CA ARG A 61 0.17 6.78 -17.28
C ARG A 61 0.53 7.91 -18.25
N ARG A 62 0.74 7.56 -19.53
CA ARG A 62 1.11 8.51 -20.58
C ARG A 62 -0.01 9.56 -20.71
N PRO A 63 0.29 10.88 -20.69
CA PRO A 63 -0.74 11.89 -20.88
C PRO A 63 -1.36 11.65 -22.27
N GLN A 64 -2.67 11.37 -22.27
CA GLN A 64 -3.46 11.29 -23.49
C GLN A 64 -3.71 12.75 -23.90
N ASN A 65 -2.99 13.20 -24.92
CA ASN A 65 -3.18 14.50 -25.58
C ASN A 65 -4.29 14.35 -26.61
#